data_AF-A0A7C5ZC22-F1
#
_entry.id   AF-A0A7C5ZC22-F1
#
_cell.length_a   1.000
_cell.length_b   1.000
_cell.length_c   1.000
_cell.angle_alpha   90.00
_cell.angle_beta   90.00
_cell.angle_gamma   90.00
#
_symmetry.space_group_name_H-M   'P 1'
#
loop_
_entity.id
_entity.type
_entity.pdbx_description
1 polymer ?
#
loop_
_entity_poly.entity_id
_entity_poly.type
_entity_poly.pdbx_seq_one_letter_code
_entity_poly.pdbx_strand_id
1 'polypeptide(L)'
;HFTRMIDGSIHCGPNAVLALKREGYTWRDISLRDMWDALSYRGFWALARRNFGEGMKEVYRSFSKKAFTRTLQRLIPEVQEQDLVPSHAGVRAQALLPDGKLVDDFLIVRGRNSVHVCNAPSPAATASIPIGRTVAEQLPLPQRVAVAVS
;
A
#
# COMPACT_ATOMS: atom_id res chain seq x y z
N HIS A 1 -7.97 13.30 6.28
CA HIS A 1 -7.54 13.05 7.66
C HIS A 1 -6.37 13.98 7.97
N PHE A 2 -6.24 14.34 9.24
CA PHE A 2 -5.09 15.07 9.78
C PHE A 2 -4.45 14.20 10.86
N THR A 3 -3.14 13.97 10.76
CA THR A 3 -2.39 13.13 11.69
C THR A 3 -1.24 13.96 12.24
N ARG A 4 -1.26 14.21 13.55
CA ARG A 4 -0.15 14.85 14.25
C ARG A 4 1.00 13.85 14.38
N MET A 5 2.16 14.24 13.89
CA MET A 5 3.39 13.46 13.96
C MET A 5 4.15 13.76 15.26
N ILE A 6 5.13 12.90 15.59
CA ILE A 6 5.93 13.02 16.82
C ILE A 6 6.80 14.29 16.86
N ASP A 7 7.15 14.85 15.70
CA ASP A 7 7.91 16.08 15.54
C ASP A 7 7.04 17.34 15.60
N GLY A 8 5.74 17.18 15.88
CA GLY A 8 4.76 18.25 15.93
C GLY A 8 4.19 18.67 14.57
N SER A 9 4.71 18.13 13.47
CA SER A 9 4.13 18.36 12.14
C SER A 9 2.76 17.70 11.99
N ILE A 10 1.98 18.14 11.00
CA ILE A 10 0.65 17.58 10.73
C ILE A 10 0.64 17.04 9.30
N HIS A 11 0.55 15.72 9.19
CA HIS A 11 0.38 15.05 7.92
C HIS A 11 -1.10 15.07 7.52
N CYS A 12 -1.34 15.46 6.27
CA CYS A 12 -2.68 15.56 5.71
C CYS A 12 -2.82 14.54 4.58
N GLY A 13 -3.89 13.76 4.62
CA GLY A 13 -4.38 12.96 3.50
C GLY A 13 -5.85 13.28 3.26
N PRO A 14 -6.46 12.85 2.15
CA PRO A 14 -6.17 11.61 1.43
C PRO A 14 -5.38 11.85 0.14
N ASN A 15 -4.63 10.83 -0.30
CA ASN A 15 -4.57 10.44 -1.71
C ASN A 15 -3.99 9.04 -1.80
N ALA A 16 -4.82 8.06 -2.17
CA ALA A 16 -4.35 6.75 -2.58
C ALA A 16 -4.61 6.59 -4.07
N VAL A 17 -3.54 6.67 -4.86
CA VAL A 17 -3.59 6.55 -6.32
C VAL A 17 -2.77 5.36 -6.77
N LEU A 18 -3.04 4.86 -7.97
CA LEU A 18 -2.24 3.82 -8.58
C LEU A 18 -0.80 4.33 -8.80
N ALA A 19 0.19 3.64 -8.24
CA ALA A 19 1.59 3.88 -8.55
C ALA A 19 1.91 3.39 -9.97
N LEU A 20 2.63 4.20 -10.75
CA LEU A 20 2.99 3.89 -12.14
C LEU A 20 4.24 3.00 -12.26
N LYS A 21 4.84 2.65 -11.12
CA LYS A 21 5.97 1.74 -10.94
C LYS A 21 5.87 1.13 -9.54
N ARG A 22 6.24 -0.15 -9.38
CA ARG A 22 6.12 -0.87 -8.08
C ARG A 22 6.90 -0.22 -6.93
N GLU A 23 7.99 0.46 -7.26
CA GLU A 23 8.84 1.22 -6.33
C GLU A 23 8.91 2.71 -6.73
N GLY A 24 7.84 3.22 -7.34
CA GLY A 24 7.73 4.61 -7.74
C GLY A 24 7.17 5.48 -6.62
N TYR A 25 7.96 6.45 -6.16
CA TYR A 25 7.57 7.38 -5.10
C TYR A 25 7.11 8.74 -5.64
N THR A 26 7.31 8.99 -6.94
CA THR A 26 6.92 10.22 -7.61
C THR A 26 6.10 9.92 -8.87
N TRP A 27 5.34 10.90 -9.36
CA TRP A 27 4.61 10.79 -10.62
C TRP A 27 5.52 10.59 -11.85
N ARG A 28 6.82 10.88 -11.73
CA ARG A 28 7.81 10.70 -12.80
C ARG A 28 8.36 9.27 -12.83
N ASP A 29 8.14 8.49 -11.78
CA ASP A 29 8.58 7.11 -11.71
C ASP A 29 7.61 6.21 -12.48
N ILE A 30 7.88 6.03 -13.77
CA ILE A 30 7.04 5.29 -14.69
C ILE A 30 7.76 4.03 -15.15
N SER A 31 7.06 2.89 -15.10
CA SER A 31 7.54 1.61 -15.62
C SER A 31 6.48 1.04 -16.55
N LEU A 32 6.77 1.04 -17.86
CA LEU A 32 5.84 0.49 -18.86
C LEU A 32 5.52 -1.00 -18.60
N ARG A 33 6.50 -1.75 -18.08
CA ARG A 33 6.33 -3.15 -17.68
C ARG A 33 5.32 -3.27 -16.54
N ASP A 34 5.48 -2.48 -15.47
CA ASP A 34 4.57 -2.55 -14.31
C ASP A 34 3.16 -2.08 -14.67
N MET A 35 3.06 -1.05 -15.51
CA MET A 35 1.77 -0.59 -16.03
C MET A 35 1.10 -1.67 -16.88
N TRP A 36 1.84 -2.36 -17.74
CA TRP A 36 1.30 -3.46 -18.53
C TRP A 36 0.83 -4.63 -17.64
N ASP A 37 1.61 -4.99 -16.63
CA ASP A 37 1.22 -6.03 -15.66
C ASP A 37 -0.09 -5.65 -14.94
N ALA A 38 -0.21 -4.39 -14.50
CA ALA A 38 -1.41 -3.92 -13.81
C ALA A 38 -2.63 -3.85 -14.74
N LEU A 39 -2.48 -3.31 -15.96
CA LEU A 39 -3.56 -3.14 -16.92
C LEU A 39 -4.00 -4.45 -17.58
N SER A 40 -3.11 -5.44 -17.71
CA SER A 40 -3.46 -6.78 -18.22
C SER A 40 -4.14 -7.66 -17.16
N TYR A 41 -4.09 -7.28 -15.89
CA TYR A 41 -4.71 -8.02 -14.82
C TYR A 41 -6.22 -7.76 -14.70
N ARG A 42 -7.04 -8.80 -14.86
CA ARG A 42 -8.51 -8.69 -14.81
C ARG A 42 -9.06 -8.08 -13.52
N GLY A 43 -8.40 -8.34 -12.38
CA GLY A 43 -8.83 -7.84 -11.07
C GLY A 43 -8.74 -6.32 -10.99
N PHE A 44 -7.79 -5.70 -11.68
CA PHE A 44 -7.64 -4.25 -11.75
C PHE A 44 -8.90 -3.60 -12.34
N TRP A 45 -9.40 -4.11 -13.46
CA TRP A 45 -10.62 -3.59 -14.09
C TRP A 45 -11.88 -3.87 -13.29
N ALA A 46 -11.93 -4.97 -12.53
CA ALA A 46 -13.02 -5.23 -11.61
C ALA A 46 -13.06 -4.23 -10.45
N LEU A 47 -11.89 -3.87 -9.88
CA LEU A 47 -11.76 -2.83 -8.87
C LEU A 47 -12.08 -1.44 -9.43
N ALA A 48 -11.50 -1.10 -10.59
CA ALA A 48 -11.63 0.20 -11.23
C ALA A 48 -13.10 0.50 -11.56
N ARG A 49 -13.85 -0.45 -12.12
CA ARG A 49 -15.28 -0.24 -12.44
C ARG A 49 -16.14 0.12 -11.23
N ARG A 50 -15.82 -0.41 -10.04
CA ARG A 50 -16.55 -0.11 -8.81
C ARG A 50 -16.20 1.26 -8.21
N ASN A 51 -14.96 1.73 -8.44
CA ASN A 51 -14.40 2.90 -7.75
C ASN A 51 -13.96 4.02 -8.70
N PHE A 52 -14.28 3.95 -9.99
CA PHE A 52 -13.74 4.84 -11.03
C PHE A 52 -13.95 6.32 -10.69
N GLY A 53 -15.18 6.67 -10.27
CA GLY A 53 -15.53 8.04 -9.95
C GLY A 53 -14.74 8.63 -8.78
N GLU A 54 -14.45 7.84 -7.73
CA GLU A 54 -13.63 8.32 -6.62
C GLU A 54 -12.14 8.28 -6.96
N GLY A 55 -11.67 7.23 -7.67
CA GLY A 55 -10.29 7.14 -8.13
C GLY A 55 -9.86 8.33 -8.99
N MET A 56 -10.72 8.79 -9.92
CA MET A 56 -10.43 9.98 -10.73
C MET A 56 -10.35 11.26 -9.90
N LYS A 57 -11.17 11.39 -8.84
CA LYS A 57 -11.09 12.55 -7.93
C LYS A 57 -9.79 12.52 -7.12
N GLU A 58 -9.34 11.36 -6.67
CA GLU A 58 -8.07 11.19 -5.96
C GLU A 58 -6.88 11.55 -6.86
N VAL A 59 -6.89 11.12 -8.12
CA VAL A 59 -5.89 11.54 -9.11
C VAL A 59 -5.91 13.07 -9.28
N TYR A 60 -7.08 13.67 -9.47
CA TYR A 60 -7.20 15.12 -9.61
C TYR A 60 -6.69 15.89 -8.37
N ARG A 61 -7.07 15.45 -7.16
CA ARG A 61 -6.60 16.02 -5.89
C ARG A 61 -5.09 15.86 -5.72
N SER A 62 -4.49 14.82 -6.29
CA SER A 62 -3.04 14.60 -6.22
C SER A 62 -2.24 15.58 -7.08
N PHE A 63 -2.81 16.07 -8.18
CA PHE A 63 -2.17 17.08 -9.04
C PHE A 63 -2.56 18.52 -8.67
N SER A 64 -3.70 18.74 -8.01
CA SER A 64 -4.21 20.07 -7.68
C SER A 64 -4.14 20.36 -6.18
N LYS A 65 -3.16 21.18 -5.79
CA LYS A 65 -3.03 21.70 -4.42
C LYS A 65 -4.30 22.41 -3.93
N LYS A 66 -4.95 23.16 -4.81
CA LYS A 66 -6.23 23.83 -4.56
C LYS A 66 -7.37 22.85 -4.27
N ALA A 67 -7.50 21.81 -5.08
CA ALA A 67 -8.53 20.80 -4.88
C ALA A 67 -8.31 19.98 -3.59
N PHE A 68 -7.04 19.69 -3.30
CA PHE A 68 -6.65 19.05 -2.05
C PHE A 68 -7.00 19.91 -0.83
N THR A 69 -6.65 21.21 -0.86
CA THR A 69 -6.98 22.18 0.20
C THR A 69 -8.48 22.27 0.44
N ARG A 70 -9.29 22.39 -0.63
CA ARG A 70 -10.76 22.38 -0.52
C ARG A 70 -11.32 21.12 0.13
N THR A 71 -10.65 19.98 -0.06
CA THR A 71 -11.06 18.71 0.56
C THR A 71 -10.73 18.70 2.05
N LEU A 72 -9.56 19.22 2.42
CA LEU A 72 -9.15 19.39 3.82
C LEU A 72 -10.01 20.39 4.59
N GLN A 73 -10.44 21.48 3.92
CA GLN A 73 -11.32 22.51 4.48
C GLN A 73 -12.70 22.00 4.90
N ARG A 74 -13.12 20.81 4.44
CA ARG A 74 -14.34 20.15 4.94
C ARG A 74 -14.22 19.70 6.41
N LEU A 75 -12.99 19.53 6.90
CA LEU A 75 -12.71 19.14 8.28
C LEU A 75 -12.15 20.32 9.09
N ILE A 76 -11.27 21.13 8.49
CA ILE A 76 -10.66 22.31 9.13
C ILE A 76 -10.71 23.49 8.15
N PRO A 77 -11.77 24.32 8.19
CA PRO A 77 -12.02 25.40 7.23
C PRO A 77 -10.89 26.45 7.12
N GLU A 78 -10.12 26.62 8.18
CA GLU A 78 -9.08 27.64 8.30
C GLU A 78 -7.84 27.32 7.46
N VAL A 79 -7.62 26.05 7.10
CA VAL A 79 -6.45 25.62 6.32
C VAL A 79 -6.43 26.30 4.96
N GLN A 80 -5.29 26.90 4.62
CA GLN A 80 -5.05 27.57 3.35
C GLN A 80 -4.02 26.82 2.49
N GLU A 81 -3.96 27.16 1.21
CA GLU A 81 -3.00 26.53 0.28
C GLU A 81 -1.55 26.78 0.70
N GLN A 82 -1.24 27.94 1.31
CA GLN A 82 0.11 28.25 1.79
C GLN A 82 0.56 27.39 2.99
N ASP A 83 -0.37 26.82 3.75
CA ASP A 83 -0.05 26.00 4.93
C ASP A 83 0.42 24.60 4.52
N LEU A 84 0.15 24.19 3.28
CA LEU A 84 0.46 22.86 2.78
C LEU A 84 1.85 22.83 2.15
N VAL A 85 2.73 22.01 2.71
CA VAL A 85 4.04 21.70 2.16
C VAL A 85 4.08 20.26 1.62
N PRO A 86 4.86 19.98 0.55
CA PRO A 86 5.04 18.62 0.08
C PRO A 86 5.62 17.72 1.18
N SER A 87 5.11 16.49 1.28
CA SER A 87 5.64 15.45 2.16
C SER A 87 5.98 14.22 1.33
N HIS A 88 6.75 13.30 1.90
CA HIS A 88 7.15 12.07 1.23
C HIS A 88 5.94 11.18 0.93
N ALA A 89 5.90 10.65 -0.29
CA ALA A 89 4.93 9.62 -0.65
C ALA A 89 5.35 8.27 -0.05
N GLY A 90 4.37 7.38 0.14
CA GLY A 90 4.61 5.98 0.47
C GLY A 90 3.93 5.08 -0.55
N VAL A 91 4.56 3.95 -0.86
CA VAL A 91 3.97 2.90 -1.71
C VAL A 91 3.47 1.77 -0.83
N ARG A 92 2.23 1.32 -1.08
CA ARG A 92 1.64 0.17 -0.40
C ARG A 92 1.45 -0.97 -1.39
N ALA A 93 2.15 -2.08 -1.15
CA ALA A 93 1.87 -3.33 -1.84
C ALA A 93 0.63 -3.96 -1.21
N GLN A 94 -0.50 -3.90 -1.92
CA GLN A 94 -1.76 -4.51 -1.49
C GLN A 94 -2.20 -5.54 -2.52
N ALA A 95 -2.45 -6.76 -2.06
CA ALA A 95 -2.88 -7.84 -2.93
C ALA A 95 -4.29 -7.57 -3.47
N LEU A 96 -4.45 -7.74 -4.78
CA LEU A 96 -5.70 -7.61 -5.50
C LEU A 96 -6.10 -8.97 -6.05
N LEU A 97 -7.31 -9.43 -5.71
CA LEU A 97 -7.85 -10.69 -6.18
C LEU A 97 -8.45 -10.56 -7.60
N PRO A 98 -8.63 -11.68 -8.33
CA PRO A 98 -9.16 -11.65 -9.69
C PRO A 98 -10.58 -11.08 -9.81
N ASP A 99 -11.36 -11.08 -8.72
CA ASP A 99 -12.71 -10.51 -8.64
C ASP A 99 -12.73 -9.01 -8.30
N GLY A 100 -11.54 -8.40 -8.19
CA GLY A 100 -11.34 -6.98 -7.88
C GLY A 100 -11.42 -6.63 -6.40
N LYS A 101 -11.44 -7.62 -5.49
CA LYS A 101 -11.34 -7.37 -4.04
C LYS A 101 -9.89 -7.17 -3.64
N LEU A 102 -9.64 -6.13 -2.85
CA LEU A 102 -8.37 -5.99 -2.16
C LEU A 102 -8.38 -6.91 -0.94
N VAL A 103 -7.25 -7.55 -0.65
CA VAL A 103 -7.13 -8.40 0.53
C VAL A 103 -6.94 -7.52 1.76
N ASP A 104 -7.82 -7.68 2.75
CA ASP A 104 -7.85 -6.88 3.97
C ASP A 104 -6.94 -7.41 5.08
N ASP A 105 -6.55 -8.69 5.04
CA ASP A 105 -5.74 -9.37 6.05
C ASP A 105 -4.47 -10.00 5.43
N PHE A 106 -3.70 -10.74 6.22
CA PHE A 106 -2.52 -11.45 5.74
C PHE A 106 -2.88 -12.48 4.66
N LEU A 107 -2.11 -12.46 3.57
CA LEU A 107 -2.17 -13.51 2.55
C LEU A 107 -0.86 -14.30 2.60
N ILE A 108 -0.89 -15.48 3.22
CA ILE A 108 0.26 -16.38 3.30
C ILE A 108 0.00 -17.57 2.39
N VAL A 109 0.89 -17.80 1.42
CA VAL A 109 0.80 -18.88 0.44
C VAL A 109 1.95 -19.86 0.66
N ARG A 110 1.64 -21.13 0.90
CA ARG A 110 2.65 -22.20 0.97
C ARG A 110 2.98 -22.72 -0.42
N GLY A 111 4.27 -22.71 -0.75
CA GLY A 111 4.85 -23.45 -1.87
C GLY A 111 5.40 -24.80 -1.39
N ARG A 112 6.04 -25.54 -2.31
CA ARG A 112 6.64 -26.86 -2.01
C ARG A 112 7.73 -26.76 -0.93
N ASN A 113 8.64 -25.80 -1.08
CA ASN A 113 9.77 -25.54 -0.17
C ASN A 113 9.87 -24.05 0.19
N SER A 114 8.74 -23.32 0.17
CA SER A 114 8.70 -21.88 0.39
C SER A 114 7.41 -21.45 1.08
N VAL A 115 7.46 -20.32 1.79
CA VAL A 115 6.29 -19.63 2.33
C VAL A 115 6.34 -18.19 1.83
N HIS A 116 5.28 -17.74 1.18
CA HIS A 116 5.17 -16.40 0.60
C HIS A 116 4.19 -15.56 1.42
N VAL A 117 4.64 -14.42 1.92
CA VAL A 117 3.76 -13.40 2.53
C VAL A 117 3.41 -12.39 1.44
N CYS A 118 2.26 -12.59 0.80
CA CYS A 118 1.81 -11.85 -0.38
C CYS A 118 0.98 -10.60 -0.04
N ASN A 119 0.43 -10.52 1.17
CA ASN A 119 -0.27 -9.33 1.67
C ASN A 119 0.01 -9.22 3.17
N ALA A 120 0.39 -8.03 3.61
CA ALA A 120 0.56 -7.69 5.02
C ALA A 120 0.13 -6.22 5.20
N PRO A 121 -1.18 -5.97 5.32
CA PRO A 121 -1.69 -4.60 5.34
C PRO A 121 -1.39 -3.90 6.67
N SER A 122 -1.53 -2.58 6.67
CA SER A 122 -1.21 -1.73 7.83
C SER A 122 -2.12 -2.04 9.04
N PRO A 123 -1.59 -2.05 10.28
CA PRO A 123 -0.19 -1.78 10.63
C PRO A 123 0.62 -3.09 10.76
N ALA A 124 1.06 -3.66 9.64
CA ALA A 124 1.95 -4.83 9.62
C ALA A 124 3.23 -4.65 10.45
N ALA A 125 3.77 -3.43 10.52
CA ALA A 125 4.93 -3.14 11.36
C ALA A 125 4.64 -3.38 12.86
N THR A 126 3.48 -2.96 13.35
CA THR A 126 3.04 -3.16 14.73
C THR A 126 2.70 -4.63 15.00
N ALA A 127 2.18 -5.33 13.99
CA ALA A 127 1.85 -6.76 14.07
C ALA A 127 3.02 -7.69 13.65
N SER A 128 4.24 -7.18 13.53
CA SER A 128 5.38 -7.94 12.98
C SER A 128 5.72 -9.20 13.79
N ILE A 129 5.64 -9.14 15.13
CA ILE A 129 5.89 -10.29 16.02
C ILE A 129 4.85 -11.40 15.83
N PRO A 130 3.53 -11.14 15.94
CA PRO A 130 2.52 -12.19 15.71
C PRO A 130 2.57 -12.73 14.28
N ILE A 131 2.81 -11.88 13.26
CA ILE A 131 3.03 -12.34 11.88
C ILE A 131 4.21 -13.32 11.81
N GLY A 132 5.35 -12.95 12.41
CA GLY A 132 6.54 -13.79 12.45
C GLY A 132 6.28 -15.14 13.10
N ARG A 133 5.50 -15.17 14.19
CA ARG A 133 5.07 -16.42 14.84
C ARG A 133 4.19 -17.25 13.91
N THR A 134 3.16 -16.65 13.31
CA THR A 134 2.27 -17.34 12.36
C THR A 134 3.04 -17.93 11.20
N VAL A 135 4.04 -17.22 10.66
CA VAL A 135 4.91 -17.75 9.58
C VAL A 135 5.76 -18.92 10.10
N ALA A 136 6.37 -18.80 11.28
CA ALA A 136 7.22 -19.85 11.86
C ALA A 136 6.46 -21.16 12.12
N GLU A 137 5.21 -21.07 12.58
CA GLU A 137 4.32 -22.23 12.77
C GLU A 137 4.00 -22.99 11.47
N GLN A 138 4.20 -22.35 10.31
CA GLN A 138 4.00 -22.99 9.02
C GLN A 138 5.22 -23.74 8.50
N LEU A 139 6.38 -23.54 9.11
CA LEU A 139 7.63 -24.16 8.72
C LEU A 139 7.78 -25.53 9.41
N PRO A 140 8.32 -26.55 8.72
CA PRO A 140 8.67 -27.80 9.36
C PRO A 140 9.72 -27.55 10.46
N LEU A 141 9.68 -28.33 11.54
CA LEU A 141 10.68 -28.26 12.59
C LEU A 141 12.08 -28.46 11.98
N PRO A 142 13.08 -27.68 12.40
CA PRO A 142 14.43 -27.84 11.90
C PRO A 142 14.90 -29.26 12.20
N GLN A 143 15.18 -30.03 11.15
CA GLN A 143 15.84 -31.32 11.30
C GLN A 143 17.27 -31.06 11.77
N ARG A 144 17.57 -31.42 13.02
CA ARG A 144 18.95 -31.46 13.50
C ARG A 144 19.65 -32.58 12.74
N VAL A 145 20.50 -32.20 11.79
CA VAL A 145 21.40 -33.16 11.14
C VAL A 145 22.54 -33.42 12.11
N ALA A 146 22.69 -34.68 12.55
CA ALA A 146 23.86 -35.09 13.30
C ALA A 146 25.08 -35.04 12.36
N VAL A 147 26.03 -34.14 12.65
CA VAL A 147 27.28 -34.05 11.91
C VAL A 147 28.28 -34.96 12.62
N ALA A 148 28.73 -36.01 11.93
CA ALA A 148 29.82 -36.84 12.42
C ALA A 148 31.14 -36.08 12.28
N VAL A 149 31.94 -36.05 13.34
CA VAL A 149 33.27 -35.45 13.38
C VAL A 149 34.30 -36.56 13.17
N SER A 150 35.24 -36.35 12.24
CA SER A 150 36.39 -37.24 11.98
C SER A 150 37.57 -36.93 12.90
#